data_AF-A0A540L7H9-F1
#
_entry.id   AF-A0A540L7H9-F1
#
_cell.length_a   1.000
_cell.length_b   1.000
_cell.length_c   1.000
_cell.angle_alpha   90.00
_cell.angle_beta   90.00
_cell.angle_gamma   90.00
#
_symmetry.space_group_name_H-M   'P 1'
#
loop_
_entity.id
_entity.type
_entity.pdbx_description
1 polymer ?
#
loop_
_entity_poly.entity_id
_entity_poly.type
_entity_poly.pdbx_seq_one_letter_code
_entity_poly.pdbx_strand_id
1 'polypeptide(L)'
;MWNSAENVFARSGSFREGGDDEEALRWAALERLPTYARVRRGIFRNVIGDTMEIDVGELKAKEQKLLLDRLVSSAADDPEQFFDRMRRRFDA
;
A
#
# COMPACT_ATOMS: atom_id res chain seq x y z
N MET A 1 11.47 19.91 -28.49
CA MET A 1 12.33 19.59 -27.33
C MET A 1 11.48 19.66 -26.09
N TRP A 2 11.16 18.52 -25.48
CA TRP A 2 10.45 18.47 -24.20
C TRP A 2 11.41 17.89 -23.17
N ASN A 3 12.10 18.77 -22.44
CA ASN A 3 12.78 18.42 -21.20
C ASN A 3 11.84 18.82 -20.07
N SER A 4 11.32 17.83 -19.35
CA SER A 4 10.78 17.96 -17.99
C SER A 4 10.69 16.55 -17.40
N ALA A 5 11.85 15.93 -17.22
CA ALA A 5 12.05 14.72 -16.43
C ALA A 5 12.37 15.04 -14.95
N GLU A 6 12.18 16.30 -14.54
CA GLU A 6 12.36 16.74 -13.16
C GLU A 6 10.99 16.83 -12.48
N ASN A 7 10.85 16.11 -11.37
CA ASN A 7 9.72 16.07 -10.41
C ASN A 7 8.64 14.99 -10.56
N VAL A 8 9.00 13.74 -10.87
CA VAL A 8 8.04 12.59 -10.80
C VAL A 8 8.15 11.78 -9.49
N PHE A 9 9.15 12.02 -8.65
CA PHE A 9 9.38 11.20 -7.44
C PHE A 9 9.92 12.03 -6.28
N ALA A 10 9.24 13.13 -5.95
CA ALA A 10 9.54 13.89 -4.75
C ALA A 10 9.28 13.01 -3.52
N ARG A 11 10.35 12.33 -3.09
CA ARG A 11 10.69 11.82 -1.77
C ARG A 11 9.71 12.23 -0.64
N SER A 12 8.60 11.53 -0.50
CA SER A 12 7.82 11.55 0.75
C SER A 12 8.40 10.50 1.69
N GLY A 13 9.53 10.84 2.31
CA GLY A 13 10.12 10.06 3.39
C GLY A 13 9.37 10.32 4.69
N SER A 14 8.48 9.42 5.10
CA SER A 14 8.01 9.38 6.49
C SER A 14 7.36 8.06 6.95
N PHE A 15 7.43 6.97 6.19
CA PHE A 15 6.97 5.65 6.70
C PHE A 15 8.16 4.74 7.01
N ARG A 16 9.06 5.22 7.89
CA ARG A 16 10.15 4.42 8.47
C ARG A 16 9.91 4.33 9.96
N GLU A 17 9.04 3.41 10.36
CA GLU A 17 9.00 2.97 11.75
C GLU A 17 8.78 1.45 11.78
N GLY A 18 9.88 0.71 11.94
CA GLY A 18 9.86 -0.66 12.47
C GLY A 18 9.40 -1.79 11.55
N GLY A 19 9.48 -1.65 10.22
CA GLY A 19 9.23 -2.75 9.29
C GLY A 19 10.50 -3.52 8.96
N ASP A 20 10.45 -4.85 9.05
CA ASP A 20 11.48 -5.79 8.59
C ASP A 20 12.13 -5.32 7.27
N ASP A 21 13.46 -5.36 7.17
CA ASP A 21 14.21 -4.80 6.03
C ASP A 21 13.68 -5.35 4.69
N GLU A 22 13.17 -6.58 4.70
CA GLU A 22 12.53 -7.22 3.56
C GLU A 22 11.19 -6.56 3.15
N GLU A 23 10.34 -6.21 4.11
CA GLU A 23 9.06 -5.52 3.82
C GLU A 23 9.34 -4.13 3.23
N ALA A 24 10.32 -3.42 3.77
CA ALA A 24 10.75 -2.12 3.25
C ALA A 24 11.27 -2.23 1.80
N LEU A 25 12.01 -3.28 1.46
CA LEU A 25 12.46 -3.54 0.10
C LEU A 25 11.31 -3.82 -0.87
N ARG A 26 10.28 -4.55 -0.43
CA ARG A 26 9.08 -4.80 -1.24
C ARG A 26 8.29 -3.51 -1.51
N TRP A 27 8.14 -2.64 -0.50
CA TRP A 27 7.51 -1.33 -0.67
C TRP A 27 8.27 -0.46 -1.68
N ALA A 28 9.61 -0.42 -1.57
CA ALA A 28 10.45 0.32 -2.52
C ALA A 28 10.34 -0.22 -3.96
N ALA A 29 10.15 -1.54 -4.13
CA ALA A 29 9.92 -2.12 -5.46
C ALA A 29 8.59 -1.66 -6.06
N LEU A 30 7.51 -1.62 -5.27
CA LEU A 30 6.20 -1.14 -5.72
C LEU A 30 6.22 0.35 -6.11
N GLU A 31 6.91 1.18 -5.34
CA GLU A 31 7.03 2.62 -5.63
C GLU A 31 7.70 2.89 -6.99
N ARG A 32 8.66 2.04 -7.39
CA ARG A 32 9.37 2.16 -8.67
C ARG A 32 8.54 1.73 -9.88
N LEU A 33 7.39 1.08 -9.68
CA LEU A 33 6.51 0.69 -10.78
C LEU A 33 5.92 1.91 -11.51
N PRO A 34 5.59 1.81 -12.80
CA PRO A 34 4.80 2.82 -13.51
C PRO A 34 3.45 3.05 -12.81
N THR A 35 2.89 4.27 -12.92
CA THR A 35 1.66 4.69 -12.22
C THR A 35 0.52 3.67 -12.34
N TYR A 36 0.31 3.11 -13.53
CA TYR A 36 -0.73 2.12 -13.78
C TYR A 36 -0.57 0.84 -12.95
N ALA A 37 0.65 0.30 -12.89
CA ALA A 37 0.94 -0.91 -12.12
C ALA A 37 0.96 -0.61 -10.62
N ARG A 38 1.47 0.56 -10.22
CA ARG A 38 1.52 0.98 -8.82
C ARG A 38 0.12 1.09 -8.18
N VAL A 39 -0.88 1.54 -8.91
CA VAL A 39 -2.26 1.67 -8.40
C VAL A 39 -2.94 0.30 -8.22
N ARG A 40 -2.53 -0.71 -8.99
CA ARG A 40 -3.13 -2.05 -8.93
C ARG A 40 -2.42 -2.99 -7.98
N ARG A 41 -1.15 -2.74 -7.68
CA ARG A 41 -0.34 -3.64 -6.87
C ARG A 41 -0.21 -3.14 -5.45
N GLY A 42 -0.28 -4.07 -4.51
CA GLY A 42 -0.18 -3.77 -3.09
C GLY A 42 0.42 -4.94 -2.32
N ILE A 43 0.82 -4.66 -1.08
CA ILE A 43 1.28 -5.66 -0.15
C ILE A 43 0.11 -6.13 0.70
N PHE A 44 -0.10 -7.44 0.75
CA PHE A 44 -1.17 -8.08 1.52
C PHE A 44 -0.59 -9.10 2.49
N ARG A 45 -1.07 -9.08 3.74
CA ARG A 45 -0.82 -10.17 4.68
C ARG A 45 -1.91 -11.21 4.58
N ASN A 46 -1.57 -12.49 4.37
CA ASN A 46 -2.56 -13.55 4.34
C ASN A 46 -3.08 -13.87 5.76
N VAL A 47 -3.96 -14.86 5.89
CA VAL A 47 -4.54 -15.30 7.19
C VAL A 47 -3.51 -16.01 8.08
N ILE A 48 -2.43 -16.51 7.49
CA ILE A 48 -1.33 -17.25 8.14
C ILE A 48 -0.27 -16.26 8.67
N GLY A 49 -0.29 -15.01 8.22
CA GLY A 49 0.64 -13.95 8.60
C GLY A 49 1.70 -13.65 7.54
N ASP A 50 1.74 -14.39 6.43
CA ASP A 50 2.71 -14.14 5.37
C ASP A 50 2.37 -12.89 4.59
N THR A 51 3.38 -12.09 4.33
CA THR A 51 3.29 -10.88 3.52
C THR A 51 3.58 -11.22 2.06
N MET A 52 2.68 -10.88 1.14
CA MET A 52 2.78 -11.19 -0.30
C MET A 52 2.40 -9.96 -1.14
N GLU A 53 3.06 -9.79 -2.30
CA GLU A 53 2.63 -8.83 -3.32
C GLU A 53 1.42 -9.37 -4.08
N ILE A 54 0.38 -8.55 -4.19
CA ILE A 54 -0.87 -8.90 -4.88
C ILE A 54 -1.20 -7.87 -5.98
N ASP A 55 -1.83 -8.33 -7.05
CA ASP A 55 -2.55 -7.46 -7.98
C ASP A 55 -4.04 -7.44 -7.59
N VAL A 56 -4.53 -6.26 -7.20
CA VAL A 56 -5.92 -6.04 -6.77
C VAL A 56 -6.92 -6.43 -7.86
N GLY A 57 -6.54 -6.30 -9.13
CA GLY A 57 -7.39 -6.70 -10.27
C GLY A 57 -7.50 -8.22 -10.46
N GLU A 58 -6.56 -9.00 -9.93
CA GLU A 58 -6.52 -10.46 -10.09
C GLU A 58 -7.02 -11.22 -8.86
N LEU A 59 -7.40 -10.51 -7.79
CA LEU A 59 -7.91 -11.12 -6.56
C LEU A 59 -9.19 -11.92 -6.80
N LYS A 60 -9.23 -13.13 -6.25
CA LYS A 60 -10.45 -13.97 -6.27
C LYS A 60 -11.46 -13.47 -5.25
N ALA A 61 -12.73 -13.80 -5.45
CA ALA A 61 -13.83 -13.37 -4.57
C ALA A 61 -13.60 -13.64 -3.07
N LYS A 62 -12.94 -14.76 -2.72
CA LYS A 62 -12.59 -15.08 -1.33
C LYS A 62 -11.54 -14.14 -0.75
N GLU A 63 -10.52 -13.80 -1.53
CA GLU A 63 -9.42 -12.90 -1.12
C GLU A 63 -9.93 -11.46 -1.02
N GLN A 64 -10.77 -11.05 -1.97
CA GLN A 64 -11.46 -9.76 -1.92
C GLN A 64 -12.31 -9.62 -0.65
N LYS A 65 -13.08 -10.68 -0.29
CA LYS A 65 -13.88 -10.67 0.93
C LYS A 65 -13.00 -10.53 2.17
N LEU A 66 -11.91 -11.29 2.27
CA LEU A 66 -10.98 -11.19 3.41
C LEU A 66 -10.35 -9.80 3.54
N LEU A 67 -9.99 -9.16 2.42
CA LEU A 67 -9.49 -7.80 2.40
C LEU A 67 -10.53 -6.79 2.90
N LEU A 68 -11.76 -6.89 2.41
CA LEU A 68 -12.86 -6.00 2.84
C LEU A 68 -13.23 -6.23 4.30
N ASP A 69 -13.33 -7.47 4.75
CA ASP A 69 -13.63 -7.81 6.13
C ASP A 69 -12.59 -7.17 7.07
N ARG A 70 -11.29 -7.27 6.75
CA ARG A 70 -10.24 -6.61 7.53
C ARG A 70 -10.30 -5.09 7.50
N LEU A 71 -10.63 -4.51 6.36
CA LEU A 71 -10.78 -3.06 6.24
C LEU A 71 -11.91 -2.57 7.15
N VAL A 72 -13.05 -3.26 7.14
CA VAL A 72 -14.21 -2.95 7.98
C VAL A 72 -13.88 -3.19 9.46
N SER A 73 -13.24 -4.30 9.80
CA SER A 73 -12.80 -4.57 11.18
C SER A 73 -11.85 -3.49 11.69
N SER A 74 -10.83 -3.09 10.90
CA SER A 74 -9.91 -2.03 11.31
C SER A 74 -10.61 -0.70 11.58
N ALA A 75 -11.63 -0.36 10.80
CA ALA A 75 -12.40 0.86 11.00
C ALA A 75 -13.38 0.75 12.19
N ALA A 76 -13.80 -0.46 12.56
CA ALA A 76 -14.67 -0.70 13.71
C ALA A 76 -13.88 -0.75 15.04
N ASP A 77 -12.67 -1.33 15.03
CA ASP A 77 -11.83 -1.48 16.22
C ASP A 77 -11.20 -0.14 16.65
N ASP A 78 -10.65 0.63 15.69
CA ASP A 78 -10.05 1.95 15.95
C ASP A 78 -10.33 2.92 14.78
N PRO A 79 -11.51 3.56 14.78
CA PRO A 79 -11.91 4.47 13.71
C PRO A 79 -10.98 5.68 13.58
N GLU A 80 -10.54 6.25 14.72
CA GLU A 80 -9.68 7.45 14.72
C GLU A 80 -8.35 7.17 14.04
N GLN A 81 -7.66 6.09 14.45
CA GLN A 81 -6.39 5.72 13.86
C GLN A 81 -6.53 5.29 12.39
N PHE A 82 -7.66 4.68 12.02
CA PHE A 82 -7.95 4.34 10.63
C PHE A 82 -8.05 5.60 9.76
N PHE A 83 -8.88 6.57 10.15
CA PHE A 83 -9.07 7.81 9.37
C PHE A 83 -7.82 8.69 9.38
N ASP A 84 -7.07 8.73 10.47
CA ASP A 84 -5.77 9.43 10.52
C ASP A 84 -4.77 8.83 9.52
N ARG A 85 -4.67 7.50 9.46
CA ARG A 85 -3.84 6.81 8.45
C ARG A 85 -4.31 7.09 7.03
N MET A 86 -5.62 7.09 6.80
CA MET A 86 -6.19 7.43 5.49
C MET A 86 -5.86 8.86 5.08
N ARG A 87 -6.01 9.84 5.98
CA ARG A 87 -5.73 11.24 5.69
C ARG A 87 -4.25 11.48 5.34
N ARG A 88 -3.33 10.88 6.09
CA ARG A 88 -1.87 10.95 5.80
C ARG A 88 -1.49 10.46 4.41
N ARG A 89 -2.30 9.59 3.79
CA ARG A 89 -2.06 9.11 2.41
C ARG A 89 -2.43 10.13 1.33
N PHE A 90 -3.30 11.09 1.64
CA PHE A 90 -3.75 12.13 0.70
C PHE A 90 -3.04 13.47 0.91
N ASP A 91 -2.49 13.72 2.09
CA ASP A 91 -1.75 14.95 2.41
C ASP A 91 -0.26 14.92 1.96
N ALA A 92 0.16 13.89 1.22
CA ALA A 92 1.54 13.61 0.85
C ALA A 92 1.93 14.02 -0.58
#